data_AF-A0A2D0HEM9-F1
#
_entry.id   AF-A0A2D0HEM9-F1
#
_cell.length_a   1.000
_cell.length_b   1.000
_cell.length_c   1.000
_cell.angle_alpha   90.00
_cell.angle_beta   90.00
_cell.angle_gamma   90.00
#
_symmetry.space_group_name_H-M   'P 1'
#
loop_
_entity.id
_entity.type
_entity.pdbx_description
1 polymer ?
#
loop_
_entity_poly.entity_id
_entity_poly.type
_entity_poly.pdbx_seq_one_letter_code
_entity_poly.pdbx_strand_id
1 'polypeptide(L)' 'MQQFIPLELLSYFLIFQTHFSKPNFVYFQGYLWGLLLTGGRKTSFWIDRNFSSWERFLSDNLWDVNAVSNTLLQLILKI' A
#
# COMPACT_ATOMS: atom_id res chain seq x y z
N MET A 1 -24.17 -6.58 -8.72
CA MET A 1 -23.22 -7.00 -7.67
C MET A 1 -22.53 -5.78 -7.11
N GLN A 2 -23.05 -5.22 -6.01
CA GLN A 2 -22.34 -4.17 -5.29
C GLN A 2 -21.35 -4.86 -4.35
N GLN A 3 -20.13 -5.11 -4.82
CA GLN A 3 -19.01 -5.30 -3.92
C GLN A 3 -18.72 -3.92 -3.31
N PHE A 4 -19.39 -3.62 -2.21
CA PHE A 4 -19.02 -2.50 -1.35
C PHE A 4 -17.62 -2.80 -0.85
N ILE A 5 -16.64 -2.05 -1.34
CA ILE A 5 -15.38 -1.90 -0.63
C ILE A 5 -15.75 -1.51 0.81
N PRO A 6 -15.37 -2.28 1.83
CA PRO A 6 -15.67 -1.93 3.21
C PRO A 6 -15.08 -0.55 3.50
N LEU A 7 -15.89 0.35 4.04
CA LEU A 7 -15.45 1.71 4.38
C LEU A 7 -14.31 1.66 5.42
N GLU A 8 -14.34 0.62 6.24
CA GLU A 8 -13.33 0.24 7.22
C GLU A 8 -11.98 -0.05 6.54
N LEU A 9 -11.97 -0.67 5.37
CA LEU A 9 -10.74 -0.94 4.63
C LEU A 9 -10.11 0.37 4.12
N LEU A 10 -10.94 1.31 3.67
CA LEU A 10 -10.48 2.63 3.26
C LEU A 10 -9.92 3.43 4.44
N SER A 11 -10.53 3.33 5.62
CA SER A 11 -10.03 4.02 6.81
C SER A 11 -8.66 3.49 7.24
N TYR A 12 -8.39 2.17 7.12
CA TYR A 12 -7.05 1.63 7.35
C TYR A 12 -6.00 2.22 6.40
N PHE A 13 -6.35 2.46 5.13
CA PHE A 13 -5.42 3.09 4.19
C PHE A 13 -5.13 4.55 4.53
N LEU A 14 -6.15 5.29 5.00
CA LEU A 14 -5.99 6.69 5.39
C LEU A 14 -5.02 6.87 6.57
N ILE A 15 -4.85 5.87 7.43
CA ILE A 15 -3.89 5.93 8.54
C ILE A 15 -2.46 6.12 8.04
N PHE A 16 -2.14 5.57 6.87
CA PHE A 16 -0.81 5.70 6.29
C PHE A 16 -0.60 7.02 5.54
N GLN A 17 -1.64 7.82 5.33
CA GLN A 17 -1.57 9.06 4.55
C GLN A 17 -0.51 10.04 5.08
N THR A 18 -0.31 10.07 6.40
CA THR A 18 0.66 10.95 7.07
C THR A 18 2.12 10.60 6.74
N HIS A 19 2.39 9.39 6.25
CA HIS A 19 3.72 8.94 5.84
C HIS A 19 4.07 9.30 4.39
N PHE A 20 3.13 9.87 3.64
CA PHE A 20 3.32 10.16 2.22
C PHE A 20 3.03 11.62 1.90
N SER A 21 3.92 12.24 1.13
CA SER A 21 3.62 13.49 0.43
C SER A 21 2.63 13.23 -0.72
N LYS A 22 1.88 14.24 -1.17
CA LYS A 22 1.12 14.13 -2.42
C LYS A 22 2.11 14.24 -3.60
N PRO A 23 2.07 13.34 -4.61
CA PRO A 23 1.01 12.37 -4.95
C PRO A 23 1.21 10.94 -4.44
N ASN A 24 2.28 10.68 -3.69
CA ASN A 24 2.76 9.35 -3.31
C ASN A 24 1.71 8.46 -2.61
N PHE A 25 0.82 9.07 -1.83
CA PHE A 25 -0.27 8.36 -1.17
C PHE A 25 -1.20 7.64 -2.15
N VAL A 26 -1.51 8.25 -3.31
CA VAL A 26 -2.42 7.66 -4.31
C VAL A 26 -1.78 6.41 -4.92
N TYR A 27 -0.47 6.44 -5.16
CA TYR A 27 0.25 5.27 -5.65
C TYR A 27 0.33 4.15 -4.61
N PHE A 28 0.50 4.49 -3.33
CA PHE A 28 0.42 3.53 -2.23
C PHE A 28 -0.96 2.85 -2.15
N GLN A 29 -2.04 3.63 -2.24
CA GLN A 29 -3.40 3.08 -2.26
C GLN A 29 -3.60 2.15 -3.46
N GLY A 30 -3.21 2.57 -4.67
CA GLY A 30 -3.29 1.73 -5.87
C GLY A 30 -2.51 0.43 -5.76
N TYR A 31 -1.34 0.47 -5.11
CA TYR A 31 -0.55 -0.72 -4.83
C TYR A 31 -1.25 -1.70 -3.88
N LEU A 32 -1.76 -1.22 -2.73
CA LEU A 32 -2.50 -2.05 -1.78
C LEU A 32 -3.76 -2.65 -2.40
N TRP A 33 -4.47 -1.89 -3.21
CA TRP A 33 -5.59 -2.40 -4.01
C TRP A 33 -5.18 -3.53 -4.94
N GLY A 34 -4.07 -3.35 -5.66
CA GLY A 34 -3.49 -4.38 -6.49
C GLY A 34 -3.20 -5.67 -5.72
N LEU A 35 -2.59 -5.56 -4.53
CA LEU A 35 -2.31 -6.74 -3.68
C LEU A 35 -3.57 -7.43 -3.16
N LEU A 36 -4.60 -6.67 -2.77
CA LEU A 36 -5.85 -7.23 -2.24
C LEU A 36 -6.63 -7.97 -3.32
N LEU A 37 -6.76 -7.37 -4.50
CA LEU A 37 -7.45 -7.97 -5.65
C LEU A 37 -6.81 -9.30 -6.07
N THR A 38 -5.55 -9.49 -5.73
CA THR A 38 -4.76 -10.61 -6.19
C THR A 38 -4.47 -11.61 -5.08
N GLY A 39 -5.09 -11.42 -3.92
CA GLY A 39 -4.99 -12.31 -2.76
C GLY A 39 -3.57 -12.43 -2.23
N GLY A 40 -2.79 -11.34 -2.30
CA GLY A 40 -1.38 -11.33 -1.86
C GLY A 40 -0.45 -12.14 -2.76
N ARG A 41 -0.94 -12.74 -3.86
CA ARG A 41 -0.06 -13.31 -4.87
C ARG A 41 0.66 -12.15 -5.55
N LYS A 42 1.95 -12.35 -5.86
CA LYS A 42 2.72 -11.48 -6.77
C LYS A 42 2.13 -11.59 -8.17
N THR A 43 0.90 -11.14 -8.36
CA THR A 43 0.32 -11.01 -9.68
C THR A 43 1.01 -9.82 -10.32
N SER A 44 1.82 -10.13 -11.30
CA SER A 44 1.50 -9.89 -12.70
C SER A 44 0.73 -8.64 -13.16
N PHE A 45 -0.05 -7.93 -12.34
CA PHE A 45 -0.44 -6.54 -12.65
C PHE A 45 0.79 -5.61 -12.78
N TRP A 46 1.93 -6.08 -12.27
CA TRP A 46 3.26 -5.50 -12.43
C TRP A 46 4.17 -6.47 -13.23
N ILE A 47 3.62 -7.17 -14.24
CA ILE A 47 4.27 -8.28 -15.01
C ILE A 47 5.68 -7.94 -15.52
N ASP A 48 5.99 -6.66 -15.81
CA ASP A 48 7.31 -6.23 -16.29
C ASP A 48 8.25 -5.65 -15.21
N ARG A 49 7.76 -5.53 -13.97
CA ARG A 49 8.46 -4.81 -12.91
C ARG A 49 8.85 -5.77 -11.78
N ASN A 50 10.07 -6.28 -11.88
CA ASN A 50 10.75 -7.07 -10.84
C ASN A 50 10.64 -6.39 -9.45
N PHE A 51 10.92 -7.14 -8.37
CA PHE A 51 11.03 -6.58 -7.02
C PHE A 51 11.96 -5.35 -6.96
N SER A 52 12.98 -5.32 -7.82
CA SER A 52 13.85 -4.16 -8.05
C SER A 52 13.13 -2.93 -8.57
N SER A 53 12.09 -3.06 -9.39
CA SER A 53 11.24 -1.95 -9.81
C SER A 53 10.32 -1.46 -8.70
N TRP A 54 9.95 -2.31 -7.75
CA TRP A 54 9.29 -1.89 -6.51
C TRP A 54 10.27 -1.07 -5.69
N GLU A 55 11.48 -1.57 -5.44
CA GLU A 55 12.49 -0.89 -4.61
C GLU A 55 12.87 0.44 -5.23
N ARG A 56 12.98 0.47 -6.55
CA ARG A 56 13.21 1.69 -7.33
C ARG A 56 12.03 2.63 -7.28
N PHE A 57 10.80 2.15 -7.45
CA PHE A 57 9.60 2.97 -7.28
C PHE A 57 9.54 3.57 -5.87
N LEU A 58 9.92 2.82 -4.84
CA LEU A 58 9.93 3.32 -3.48
C LEU A 58 11.04 4.33 -3.20
N SER A 59 12.22 4.07 -3.76
CA SER A 59 13.35 4.98 -3.74
C SER A 59 13.02 6.29 -4.47
N ASP A 60 12.38 6.20 -5.64
CA ASP A 60 11.98 7.34 -6.46
C ASP A 60 10.89 8.18 -5.80
N ASN A 61 10.02 7.55 -5.01
CA ASN A 61 8.96 8.25 -4.27
C ASN A 61 9.36 8.57 -2.81
N LEU A 62 10.58 8.25 -2.38
CA LEU A 62 11.14 8.56 -1.06
C LEU A 62 10.24 8.15 0.11
N TRP A 63 9.67 6.94 0.05
CA TRP A 63 8.80 6.47 1.12
C TRP A 63 9.61 6.08 2.35
N ASP A 64 9.20 6.55 3.53
CA ASP A 64 9.76 6.06 4.79
C ASP A 64 9.14 4.70 5.14
N VAL A 65 9.79 3.64 4.67
CA VAL A 65 9.37 2.24 4.92
C VAL A 65 9.31 1.96 6.42
N ASN A 66 10.23 2.51 7.20
CA ASN A 66 10.26 2.29 8.64
C ASN A 66 9.04 2.92 9.31
N ALA A 67 8.67 4.14 8.90
CA ALA A 67 7.47 4.80 9.42
C ALA A 67 6.19 4.03 9.05
N VAL A 68 6.06 3.59 7.80
CA VAL A 68 4.92 2.76 7.34
C VAL A 68 4.86 1.43 8.09
N SER A 69 5.99 0.72 8.23
CA SER A 69 6.08 -0.54 8.97
C SER A 69 5.76 -0.38 10.46
N ASN A 70 6.24 0.70 11.10
CA ASN A 70 5.92 0.99 12.49
C ASN A 70 4.42 1.20 12.71
N THR A 71 3.77 1.97 11.83
CA THR A 71 2.31 2.17 11.90
C THR A 71 1.54 0.87 11.65
N LEU A 72 2.00 0.03 10.74
CA LEU A 72 1.43 -1.29 10.51
C LEU A 72 1.57 -2.19 11.75
N LEU A 73 2.74 -2.21 12.39
CA LEU A 73 2.95 -2.95 13.64
C LEU A 73 2.06 -2.41 14.77
N GLN A 74 1.92 -1.09 14.91
CA GLN A 74 1.02 -0.49 15.88
C GLN A 74 -0.44 -0.87 15.65
N LEU A 75 -0.87 -1.03 14.40
CA LEU A 75 -2.21 -1.50 14.06
C LEU A 75 -2.39 -2.98 14.45
N ILE A 76 -1.41 -3.83 14.14
CA ILE A 76 -1.47 -5.27 14.47
C ILE A 76 -1.44 -5.51 15.99
N LEU A 77 -0.62 -4.76 16.73
CA LEU A 77 -0.48 -4.90 18.18
C LEU A 77 -1.62 -4.26 18.99
N LYS A 78 -2.46 -3.43 18.36
CA LYS A 78 -3.68 -2.85 18.95
C LYS A 78 -4.93 -3.70 18.72
N ILE A 79 -4.84 -4.72 17.86
CA ILE A 79 -5.87 -5.75 17.65
C ILE A 79 -5.64 -6.87 18.67
#